data_AF-A0A067R520-F1
#
_entry.id   AF-A0A067R520-F1
#
_cell.length_a   1.000
_cell.length_b   1.000
_cell.length_c   1.000
_cell.angle_alpha   90.00
_cell.angle_beta   90.00
_cell.angle_gamma   90.00
#
_symmetry.space_group_name_H-M   'P 1'
#
loop_
_entity.id
_entity.type
_entity.pdbx_description
1 polymer ?
#
loop_
_entity_poly.entity_id
_entity_poly.type
_entity_poly.pdbx_seq_one_letter_code
_entity_poly.pdbx_strand_id
1 'polypeptide(L)'
;KRTVAHHSRLSKTLAEVLADKGALSYFIQYLEARDGFSLIKFWLDVESFRAAAGAQDCVSCINRKAPGQDPNRTSLCQSHCQNDKLSLSTDSGSVFESPLHSSGSANDIIPSSKDGRAVSLSVGSSLLTQATVDDALRIFNKYISHEAPHPVRVPDVVRDRVVAAICSDAGMVDAESFTELQGLVLQTMETEYFNDFLRSDFHCKHQIDVLTSGNVVLTDILYNETALFYFMEYMEQEGNQSLVQFWLAAVNFEQHLKDKKGDYDSVEAQNDAIVLYDKYFSLQATCPLGFSDRIRFFVEQNICREDGPLPDCFSKPADIVFNVLEKVLFHTSISSVLS
;
A
#
# COMPACT_ATOMS: atom_id res chain seq x y z
N LYS A 1 -9.82 7.35 -18.32
CA LYS A 1 -8.74 8.09 -17.64
C LYS A 1 -7.81 7.07 -17.05
N ARG A 2 -6.56 6.97 -17.52
CA ARG A 2 -5.53 6.14 -16.91
C ARG A 2 -5.04 6.97 -15.73
N THR A 3 -5.32 6.56 -14.50
CA THR A 3 -4.72 7.20 -13.32
C THR A 3 -3.28 6.72 -13.32
N VAL A 4 -2.35 7.52 -13.85
CA VAL A 4 -0.93 7.18 -13.81
C VAL A 4 -0.52 7.30 -12.34
N ALA A 5 -0.02 6.21 -11.78
CA ALA A 5 0.50 6.22 -10.43
C ALA A 5 1.77 7.09 -10.40
N HIS A 6 1.77 8.12 -9.55
CA HIS A 6 2.92 9.02 -9.36
C HIS A 6 3.93 8.41 -8.37
N HIS A 7 4.32 7.16 -8.58
CA HIS A 7 5.27 6.46 -7.71
C HIS A 7 6.15 5.47 -8.48
N SER A 8 7.39 5.30 -8.05
CA SER A 8 8.32 4.29 -8.57
C SER A 8 8.38 3.08 -7.64
N ARG A 9 8.42 1.86 -8.20
CA ARG A 9 8.66 0.65 -7.39
C ARG A 9 10.10 0.57 -6.87
N LEU A 10 11.00 1.41 -7.39
CA LEU A 10 12.39 1.54 -6.97
C LEU A 10 12.58 2.41 -5.72
N SER A 11 11.58 3.25 -5.37
CA SER A 11 11.66 4.22 -4.29
C SER A 11 10.38 4.22 -3.44
N LYS A 12 10.08 3.09 -2.81
CA LYS A 12 8.89 2.94 -1.95
C LYS A 12 9.10 3.59 -0.59
N THR A 13 8.05 4.20 -0.06
CA THR A 13 7.91 4.58 1.36
C THR A 13 7.69 3.34 2.24
N LEU A 14 7.84 3.47 3.56
CA LEU A 14 7.59 2.35 4.49
C LEU A 14 6.16 1.81 4.34
N ALA A 15 5.16 2.68 4.23
CA ALA A 15 3.77 2.28 4.02
C ALA A 15 3.59 1.45 2.73
N GLU A 16 4.23 1.87 1.63
CA GLU A 16 4.20 1.13 0.36
C GLU A 16 4.99 -0.19 0.41
N VAL A 17 6.04 -0.27 1.22
CA VAL A 17 6.76 -1.52 1.49
C VAL A 17 5.88 -2.49 2.26
N LEU A 18 5.18 -2.03 3.31
CA LEU A 18 4.29 -2.87 4.12
C LEU A 18 3.08 -3.40 3.32
N ALA A 19 2.61 -2.65 2.33
CA ALA A 19 1.51 -3.06 1.46
C ALA A 19 1.94 -3.98 0.30
N ASP A 20 3.22 -3.98 -0.09
CA ASP A 20 3.74 -4.73 -1.24
C ASP A 20 4.44 -6.01 -0.79
N LYS A 21 3.85 -7.18 -1.08
CA LYS A 21 4.40 -8.48 -0.67
C LYS A 21 5.84 -8.72 -1.15
N GLY A 22 6.21 -8.20 -2.32
CA GLY A 22 7.55 -8.34 -2.87
C GLY A 22 8.56 -7.51 -2.07
N ALA A 23 8.31 -6.21 -1.94
CA ALA A 23 9.18 -5.30 -1.20
C ALA A 23 9.24 -5.64 0.31
N LEU A 24 8.12 -6.02 0.90
CA LEU A 24 8.02 -6.45 2.30
C LEU A 24 8.99 -7.58 2.62
N SER A 25 9.17 -8.53 1.69
CA SER A 25 10.05 -9.68 1.90
C SER A 25 11.51 -9.27 2.12
N TYR A 26 12.00 -8.24 1.42
CA TYR A 26 13.36 -7.71 1.62
C TYR A 26 13.47 -6.94 2.92
N PHE A 27 12.43 -6.19 3.29
CA PHE A 27 12.42 -5.44 4.55
C PHE A 27 12.36 -6.37 5.78
N ILE A 28 11.61 -7.47 5.71
CA ILE A 28 11.60 -8.50 6.75
C ILE A 28 12.99 -9.11 6.94
N GLN A 29 13.66 -9.49 5.84
CA GLN A 29 15.02 -10.03 5.89
C GLN A 29 16.02 -9.02 6.50
N TYR A 30 15.88 -7.75 6.13
CA TYR A 30 16.69 -6.68 6.70
C TYR A 30 16.48 -6.53 8.22
N LEU A 31 15.21 -6.52 8.67
CA LEU A 31 14.89 -6.40 10.10
C LEU A 31 15.34 -7.62 10.89
N GLU A 32 15.27 -8.83 10.32
CA GLU A 32 15.81 -10.05 10.91
C GLU A 32 17.33 -9.96 11.12
N ALA A 33 18.05 -9.39 10.14
CA ALA A 33 19.49 -9.18 10.25
C ALA A 33 19.91 -8.05 11.23
N ARG A 34 18.96 -7.27 11.74
CA ARG A 34 19.19 -6.08 12.60
C ARG A 34 18.44 -6.15 13.94
N ASP A 35 18.05 -7.34 14.37
CA ASP A 35 17.29 -7.58 15.61
C ASP A 35 15.95 -6.81 15.71
N GLY A 36 15.40 -6.37 14.56
CA GLY A 36 14.13 -5.66 14.45
C GLY A 36 12.94 -6.55 14.07
N PHE A 37 13.13 -7.88 14.03
CA PHE A 37 12.13 -8.83 13.54
C PHE A 37 10.81 -8.83 14.35
N SER A 38 10.91 -8.61 15.66
CA SER A 38 9.72 -8.55 16.55
C SER A 38 8.80 -7.39 16.18
N LEU A 39 9.35 -6.25 15.72
CA LEU A 39 8.58 -5.06 15.33
C LEU A 39 7.67 -5.36 14.14
N ILE A 40 8.23 -5.92 13.06
CA ILE A 40 7.44 -6.21 11.86
C ILE A 40 6.46 -7.36 12.09
N LYS A 41 6.84 -8.36 12.87
CA LYS A 41 5.94 -9.47 13.23
C LYS A 41 4.78 -8.99 14.10
N PHE A 42 5.03 -8.12 15.07
CA PHE A 42 3.97 -7.48 15.84
C PHE A 42 3.03 -6.69 14.93
N TRP A 43 3.57 -5.84 14.05
CA TRP A 43 2.76 -5.02 13.14
C TRP A 43 1.86 -5.88 12.25
N LEU A 44 2.39 -6.97 11.68
CA LEU A 44 1.62 -7.91 10.84
C LEU A 44 0.57 -8.70 11.63
N ASP A 45 0.90 -9.14 12.86
CA ASP A 45 -0.05 -9.84 13.72
C ASP A 45 -1.22 -8.92 14.10
N VAL A 46 -0.95 -7.64 14.40
CA VAL A 46 -2.00 -6.64 14.68
C VAL A 46 -2.86 -6.34 13.45
N GLU A 47 -2.26 -6.23 12.27
CA GLU A 47 -3.00 -6.00 11.02
C GLU A 47 -3.94 -7.18 10.72
N SER A 48 -3.46 -8.41 10.93
CA SER A 48 -4.28 -9.62 10.81
C SER A 48 -5.41 -9.66 11.84
N PHE A 49 -5.14 -9.28 13.09
CA PHE A 49 -6.15 -9.18 14.14
C PHE A 49 -7.23 -8.17 13.78
N ARG A 50 -6.84 -6.96 13.36
CA ARG A 50 -7.75 -5.88 12.95
C ARG A 50 -8.65 -6.33 11.80
N ALA A 51 -8.10 -7.00 10.79
CA ALA A 51 -8.88 -7.54 9.67
C ALA A 51 -9.90 -8.60 10.13
N ALA A 52 -9.51 -9.47 11.08
CA ALA A 52 -10.39 -10.48 11.64
C ALA A 52 -11.49 -9.89 12.53
N ALA A 53 -11.15 -8.94 13.40
CA ALA A 53 -12.07 -8.26 14.31
C ALA A 53 -13.04 -7.32 13.55
N GLY A 54 -12.57 -6.54 12.60
CA GLY A 54 -13.41 -5.63 11.79
C GLY A 54 -14.38 -6.35 10.86
N ALA A 55 -14.07 -7.57 10.44
CA ALA A 55 -15.03 -8.43 9.73
C ALA A 55 -16.22 -8.84 10.62
N GLN A 56 -16.05 -8.88 11.95
CA GLN A 56 -17.10 -9.25 12.89
C GLN A 56 -18.07 -8.09 13.16
N ASP A 57 -17.58 -6.85 13.20
CA ASP A 57 -18.41 -5.66 13.32
C ASP A 57 -19.40 -5.56 12.15
N CYS A 58 -18.96 -5.90 10.94
CA CYS A 58 -19.78 -5.96 9.73
C CYS A 58 -20.87 -7.06 9.77
N VAL A 59 -20.60 -8.22 10.39
CA VAL A 59 -21.58 -9.33 10.50
C VAL A 59 -22.63 -9.03 11.57
N SER A 60 -22.23 -8.36 12.66
CA SER A 60 -23.13 -7.99 13.75
C SER A 60 -24.22 -6.97 13.33
N CYS A 61 -23.93 -6.10 12.35
CA CYS A 61 -24.90 -5.14 11.81
C CYS A 61 -25.85 -5.73 10.75
N ILE A 62 -25.55 -6.89 10.14
CA ILE A 62 -26.49 -7.62 9.28
C ILE A 62 -27.59 -8.31 10.10
N ASN A 63 -27.26 -8.78 11.32
CA ASN A 63 -28.20 -9.48 12.19
C ASN A 63 -29.14 -8.59 13.02
N ARG A 64 -29.03 -7.24 12.91
CA ARG A 64 -29.95 -6.28 13.56
C ARG A 64 -30.96 -5.64 12.60
N LYS A 65 -31.39 -6.32 11.52
CA LYS A 65 -32.62 -5.93 10.82
C LYS A 65 -33.84 -6.47 11.56
N ALA A 66 -34.40 -5.64 12.45
CA ALA A 66 -35.79 -5.76 12.88
C ALA A 66 -36.72 -5.62 11.65
N PRO A 67 -37.86 -6.32 11.60
CA PRO A 67 -38.73 -6.31 10.44
C PRO A 67 -39.51 -4.99 10.37
N GLY A 68 -39.18 -4.15 9.40
CA GLY A 68 -40.01 -3.03 8.97
C GLY A 68 -39.24 -1.73 8.75
N GLN A 69 -38.68 -1.54 7.55
CA GLN A 69 -38.82 -0.31 6.73
C GLN A 69 -37.93 -0.36 5.47
N ASP A 70 -38.55 0.08 4.37
CA ASP A 70 -38.12 0.46 3.01
C ASP A 70 -36.87 -0.14 2.31
N PRO A 71 -37.01 -0.64 1.06
CA PRO A 71 -35.94 -1.36 0.36
C PRO A 71 -34.93 -0.50 -0.42
N ASN A 72 -34.87 0.82 -0.26
CA ASN A 72 -34.21 1.68 -1.26
C ASN A 72 -32.93 2.44 -0.83
N ARG A 73 -32.08 1.88 0.05
CA ARG A 73 -30.71 2.39 0.31
C ARG A 73 -29.69 1.28 0.65
N THR A 74 -29.52 0.30 -0.25
CA THR A 74 -28.39 -0.64 -0.14
C THR A 74 -27.57 -0.61 -1.42
N SER A 75 -26.70 0.38 -1.55
CA SER A 75 -25.54 0.31 -2.42
C SER A 75 -24.37 0.96 -1.68
N LEU A 76 -23.17 0.40 -1.84
CA LEU A 76 -21.89 0.73 -1.17
C LEU A 76 -21.48 -0.20 -0.01
N CYS A 77 -21.47 -1.51 -0.24
CA CYS A 77 -20.50 -2.41 0.41
C CYS A 77 -20.38 -3.73 -0.37
N GLN A 78 -20.04 -3.63 -1.65
CA GLN A 78 -19.81 -4.83 -2.47
C GLN A 78 -18.66 -4.62 -3.43
N SER A 79 -17.46 -4.51 -2.88
CA SER A 79 -16.21 -4.77 -3.60
C SER A 79 -15.06 -4.77 -2.60
N HIS A 80 -14.69 -5.94 -2.08
CA HIS A 80 -13.34 -6.50 -2.15
C HIS A 80 -13.17 -7.62 -1.11
N CYS A 81 -13.78 -8.77 -1.36
CA CYS A 81 -13.45 -10.00 -0.64
C CYS A 81 -13.49 -11.17 -1.63
N GLN A 82 -12.47 -11.23 -2.48
CA GLN A 82 -12.12 -12.45 -3.18
C GLN A 82 -10.62 -12.70 -2.97
N ASN A 83 -10.37 -13.74 -2.18
CA ASN A 83 -9.23 -14.65 -2.19
C ASN A 83 -7.82 -14.07 -1.99
N ASP A 84 -7.21 -14.39 -0.86
CA ASP A 84 -5.99 -15.20 -0.86
C ASP A 84 -5.73 -15.81 0.53
N LYS A 85 -5.83 -17.13 0.58
CA LYS A 85 -5.54 -17.97 1.73
C LYS A 85 -4.04 -18.28 1.70
N LEU A 86 -3.24 -17.68 2.56
CA LEU A 86 -1.82 -18.07 2.72
C LEU A 86 -1.55 -18.46 4.16
N SER A 87 -1.65 -19.77 4.40
CA SER A 87 -1.04 -20.45 5.54
C SER A 87 0.46 -20.61 5.27
N LEU A 88 1.29 -19.81 5.93
CA LEU A 88 2.73 -20.06 6.04
C LEU A 88 2.96 -21.00 7.23
N SER A 89 2.95 -22.30 6.98
CA SER A 89 3.51 -23.27 7.93
C SER A 89 5.02 -23.09 7.95
N THR A 90 5.54 -22.68 9.11
CA THR A 90 6.97 -22.75 9.41
C THR A 90 7.24 -24.17 9.90
N ASP A 91 7.87 -25.00 9.07
CA ASP A 91 8.46 -26.26 9.52
C ASP A 91 9.95 -26.23 9.21
N SER A 92 10.75 -26.15 10.27
CA SER A 92 12.19 -26.34 10.22
C SER A 92 12.45 -27.82 10.47
N GLY A 93 12.92 -28.51 9.43
CA GLY A 93 13.11 -29.95 9.44
C GLY A 93 14.08 -30.45 10.51
N SER A 94 13.72 -31.58 11.12
CA SER A 94 14.67 -32.54 11.66
C SER A 94 14.24 -33.95 11.29
N VAL A 95 15.21 -34.73 10.81
CA VAL A 95 15.10 -36.11 10.33
C VAL A 95 15.22 -37.05 11.52
N PHE A 96 14.27 -37.98 11.72
CA PHE A 96 14.54 -39.40 12.04
C PHE A 96 13.27 -40.28 11.99
N GLU A 97 13.50 -41.56 11.72
CA GLU A 97 12.58 -42.62 11.27
C GLU A 97 11.53 -43.15 12.28
N SER A 98 10.47 -43.74 11.70
CA SER A 98 9.29 -44.51 12.16
C SER A 98 9.59 -45.74 13.09
N PRO A 99 8.64 -46.67 13.49
CA PRO A 99 7.22 -46.84 13.07
C PRO A 99 6.16 -47.44 14.08
N LEU A 100 4.87 -47.31 13.68
CA LEU A 100 3.71 -48.25 13.75
C LEU A 100 3.07 -48.70 15.09
N HIS A 101 1.73 -48.65 15.15
CA HIS A 101 0.74 -49.68 15.62
C HIS A 101 -0.64 -49.01 15.82
N SER A 102 -1.61 -49.17 14.90
CA SER A 102 -2.63 -50.24 14.79
C SER A 102 -3.82 -50.16 15.76
N SER A 103 -5.01 -49.97 15.15
CA SER A 103 -6.32 -50.62 15.43
C SER A 103 -7.06 -50.38 16.76
N GLY A 104 -8.38 -50.20 16.66
CA GLY A 104 -9.31 -50.53 17.76
C GLY A 104 -10.64 -49.79 17.70
N SER A 105 -11.69 -50.47 17.25
CA SER A 105 -13.08 -50.02 17.12
C SER A 105 -13.94 -50.46 18.32
N ALA A 106 -15.11 -49.81 18.45
CA ALA A 106 -16.39 -50.30 18.99
C ALA A 106 -16.88 -49.82 20.39
N ASN A 107 -17.96 -49.02 20.32
CA ASN A 107 -19.29 -49.08 20.98
C ASN A 107 -19.42 -49.39 22.49
N ASP A 108 -20.24 -48.59 23.20
CA ASP A 108 -21.48 -49.07 23.84
C ASP A 108 -22.39 -47.96 24.44
N ILE A 109 -23.66 -48.02 24.03
CA ILE A 109 -24.95 -48.02 24.76
C ILE A 109 -25.34 -46.86 25.74
N ILE A 110 -26.53 -46.29 25.47
CA ILE A 110 -27.34 -45.29 26.20
C ILE A 110 -28.14 -45.95 27.35
N PRO A 111 -28.57 -45.20 28.40
CA PRO A 111 -30.01 -44.95 28.50
C PRO A 111 -30.41 -43.53 28.94
N SER A 112 -31.67 -43.23 28.63
CA SER A 112 -32.38 -41.94 28.59
C SER A 112 -32.94 -41.49 29.95
N SER A 113 -33.00 -40.17 30.21
CA SER A 113 -34.18 -39.52 30.85
C SER A 113 -34.12 -37.97 30.85
N LYS A 114 -35.04 -37.41 30.04
CA LYS A 114 -36.03 -36.36 30.31
C LYS A 114 -35.62 -34.92 30.71
N ASP A 115 -36.13 -34.04 29.84
CA ASP A 115 -36.79 -32.75 30.10
C ASP A 115 -35.92 -31.56 30.50
N GLY A 116 -35.57 -30.76 29.48
CA GLY A 116 -34.96 -29.44 29.63
C GLY A 116 -34.99 -28.66 28.32
N ARG A 117 -36.16 -28.12 27.99
CA ARG A 117 -36.42 -26.96 27.10
C ARG A 117 -35.18 -26.42 26.34
N ALA A 118 -35.00 -26.87 25.09
CA ALA A 118 -33.96 -26.35 24.21
C ALA A 118 -34.27 -24.89 23.84
N VAL A 119 -33.55 -23.98 24.47
CA VAL A 119 -33.40 -22.60 24.03
C VAL A 119 -32.30 -22.61 22.98
N SER A 120 -32.68 -22.64 21.70
CA SER A 120 -31.77 -22.42 20.58
C SER A 120 -31.44 -20.93 20.51
N LEU A 121 -30.40 -20.49 21.20
CA LEU A 121 -29.90 -19.11 21.13
C LEU A 121 -28.37 -19.08 20.95
N SER A 122 -27.93 -18.47 19.85
CA SER A 122 -26.69 -17.68 19.73
C SER A 122 -25.29 -18.33 19.83
N VAL A 123 -25.12 -19.64 19.71
CA VAL A 123 -23.79 -20.31 19.79
C VAL A 123 -22.76 -19.77 18.77
N GLY A 124 -23.22 -19.27 17.62
CA GLY A 124 -22.32 -18.68 16.61
C GLY A 124 -21.73 -17.32 16.99
N SER A 125 -22.41 -16.53 17.83
CA SER A 125 -21.92 -15.19 18.18
C SER A 125 -20.92 -15.21 19.32
N SER A 126 -21.04 -16.15 20.27
CA SER A 126 -20.17 -16.25 21.45
C SER A 126 -18.82 -16.91 21.16
N LEU A 127 -18.74 -17.82 20.18
CA LEU A 127 -17.48 -18.47 19.77
C LEU A 127 -16.56 -17.52 18.99
N LEU A 128 -17.14 -16.63 18.18
CA LEU A 128 -16.39 -15.69 17.35
C LEU A 128 -15.76 -14.56 18.18
N THR A 129 -16.46 -14.11 19.22
CA THR A 129 -15.95 -13.09 20.15
C THR A 129 -14.85 -13.63 21.04
N GLN A 130 -14.95 -14.91 21.43
CA GLN A 130 -13.89 -15.59 22.16
C GLN A 130 -12.61 -15.74 21.32
N ALA A 131 -12.73 -16.08 20.03
CA ALA A 131 -11.57 -16.18 19.14
C ALA A 131 -10.81 -14.83 19.02
N THR A 132 -11.52 -13.71 18.99
CA THR A 132 -10.93 -12.36 18.96
C THR A 132 -10.22 -12.02 20.27
N VAL A 133 -10.84 -12.35 21.42
CA VAL A 133 -10.20 -12.20 22.73
C VAL A 133 -8.93 -13.06 22.82
N ASP A 134 -9.00 -14.33 22.40
CA ASP A 134 -7.88 -15.26 22.41
C ASP A 134 -6.73 -14.76 21.51
N ASP A 135 -7.05 -14.20 20.35
CA ASP A 135 -6.05 -13.64 19.43
C ASP A 135 -5.41 -12.36 20.00
N ALA A 136 -6.19 -11.48 20.62
CA ALA A 136 -5.68 -10.31 21.31
C ALA A 136 -4.75 -10.68 22.47
N LEU A 137 -5.13 -11.69 23.28
CA LEU A 137 -4.29 -12.22 24.35
C LEU A 137 -3.01 -12.87 23.81
N ARG A 138 -3.08 -13.58 22.69
CA ARG A 138 -1.92 -14.15 22.01
C ARG A 138 -0.93 -13.05 21.60
N ILE A 139 -1.42 -11.96 21.00
CA ILE A 139 -0.58 -10.81 20.62
C ILE A 139 0.02 -10.16 21.87
N PHE A 140 -0.78 -9.90 22.89
CA PHE A 140 -0.32 -9.31 24.15
C PHE A 140 0.79 -10.14 24.80
N ASN A 141 0.58 -11.43 24.98
CA ASN A 141 1.54 -12.32 25.62
C ASN A 141 2.82 -12.50 24.81
N LYS A 142 2.74 -12.39 23.48
CA LYS A 142 3.90 -12.60 22.59
C LYS A 142 4.83 -11.37 22.52
N TYR A 143 4.28 -10.16 22.60
CA TYR A 143 5.03 -8.92 22.31
C TYR A 143 4.98 -7.84 23.40
N ILE A 144 3.93 -7.79 24.22
CA ILE A 144 3.62 -6.63 25.07
C ILE A 144 3.84 -6.91 26.56
N SER A 145 3.59 -8.14 27.00
CA SER A 145 3.74 -8.55 28.39
C SER A 145 5.19 -8.36 28.89
N HIS A 146 5.36 -8.23 30.20
CA HIS A 146 6.69 -8.09 30.81
C HIS A 146 7.58 -9.33 30.58
N GLU A 147 6.98 -10.48 30.33
CA GLU A 147 7.66 -11.76 30.06
C GLU A 147 7.56 -12.16 28.58
N ALA A 148 7.27 -11.20 27.70
CA ALA A 148 7.07 -11.47 26.29
C ALA A 148 8.32 -12.11 25.67
N PRO A 149 8.19 -13.23 24.94
CA PRO A 149 9.34 -13.88 24.29
C PRO A 149 9.92 -13.03 23.14
N HIS A 150 9.13 -12.13 22.55
CA HIS A 150 9.55 -11.26 21.46
C HIS A 150 9.13 -9.81 21.77
N PRO A 151 9.73 -9.17 22.79
CA PRO A 151 9.22 -7.89 23.28
C PRO A 151 9.36 -6.79 22.23
N VAL A 152 8.33 -5.95 22.12
CA VAL A 152 8.43 -4.64 21.46
C VAL A 152 8.51 -3.56 22.51
N ARG A 153 9.21 -2.45 22.21
CA ARG A 153 9.32 -1.33 23.16
C ARG A 153 7.98 -0.64 23.31
N VAL A 154 7.37 -0.76 24.50
CA VAL A 154 6.06 -0.18 24.82
C VAL A 154 6.16 0.65 26.09
N PRO A 155 5.79 1.95 26.07
CA PRO A 155 5.65 2.74 27.30
C PRO A 155 4.60 2.13 28.23
N ASP A 156 4.85 2.12 29.54
CA ASP A 156 3.96 1.48 30.52
C ASP A 156 2.52 2.03 30.45
N VAL A 157 2.38 3.34 30.23
CA VAL A 157 1.06 4.00 30.04
C VAL A 157 0.28 3.40 28.87
N VAL A 158 0.96 3.03 27.77
CA VAL A 158 0.33 2.42 26.59
C VAL A 158 0.01 0.95 26.88
N ARG A 159 0.90 0.25 27.61
CA ARG A 159 0.66 -1.12 28.05
C ARG A 159 -0.62 -1.21 28.90
N ASP A 160 -0.79 -0.31 29.86
CA ASP A 160 -1.97 -0.26 30.73
C ASP A 160 -3.27 -0.01 29.95
N ARG A 161 -3.22 0.84 28.91
CA ARG A 161 -4.36 1.07 28.02
C ARG A 161 -4.73 -0.16 27.20
N VAL A 162 -3.73 -0.87 26.67
CA VAL A 162 -3.96 -2.13 25.94
C VAL A 162 -4.57 -3.18 26.87
N VAL A 163 -4.08 -3.29 28.12
CA VAL A 163 -4.67 -4.20 29.12
C VAL A 163 -6.13 -3.83 29.39
N ALA A 164 -6.43 -2.56 29.60
CA ALA A 164 -7.80 -2.10 29.81
C ALA A 164 -8.71 -2.38 28.59
N ALA A 165 -8.18 -2.25 27.37
CA ALA A 165 -8.91 -2.54 26.14
C ALA A 165 -9.23 -4.04 25.99
N ILE A 166 -8.27 -4.92 26.31
CA ILE A 166 -8.47 -6.38 26.25
C ILE A 166 -9.40 -6.87 27.37
N CYS A 167 -9.26 -6.32 28.59
CA CYS A 167 -10.02 -6.72 29.78
C CYS A 167 -11.37 -5.99 29.94
N SER A 168 -11.96 -5.50 28.85
CA SER A 168 -13.25 -4.80 28.89
C SER A 168 -14.37 -5.68 29.48
N ASP A 169 -15.16 -5.11 30.39
CA ASP A 169 -16.32 -5.77 31.04
C ASP A 169 -17.38 -6.25 30.02
N ALA A 170 -17.34 -5.74 28.79
CA ALA A 170 -18.23 -6.13 27.71
C ALA A 170 -17.90 -7.50 27.10
N GLY A 171 -16.73 -8.09 27.41
CA GLY A 171 -16.27 -9.37 26.84
C GLY A 171 -15.98 -9.29 25.32
N MET A 172 -15.79 -8.08 24.81
CA MET A 172 -15.53 -7.77 23.40
C MET A 172 -14.26 -6.93 23.32
N VAL A 173 -13.33 -7.32 22.45
CA VAL A 173 -12.12 -6.54 22.16
C VAL A 173 -12.35 -5.77 20.86
N ASP A 174 -12.16 -4.45 20.92
CA ASP A 174 -12.32 -3.57 19.77
C ASP A 174 -11.22 -3.80 18.73
N ALA A 175 -11.55 -3.70 17.44
CA ALA A 175 -10.57 -3.91 16.37
C ALA A 175 -9.40 -2.90 16.43
N GLU A 176 -9.62 -1.74 17.05
CA GLU A 176 -8.63 -0.68 17.20
C GLU A 176 -7.85 -0.75 18.52
N SER A 177 -8.00 -1.84 19.30
CA SER A 177 -7.38 -2.00 20.63
C SER A 177 -5.84 -1.90 20.63
N PHE A 178 -5.20 -2.09 19.47
CA PHE A 178 -3.75 -1.99 19.30
C PHE A 178 -3.31 -0.80 18.44
N THR A 179 -4.21 0.08 18.00
CA THR A 179 -3.89 1.14 17.02
C THR A 179 -2.82 2.12 17.51
N GLU A 180 -2.91 2.56 18.76
CA GLU A 180 -1.88 3.45 19.36
C GLU A 180 -0.50 2.77 19.32
N LEU A 181 -0.43 1.50 19.69
CA LEU A 181 0.81 0.74 19.74
C LEU A 181 1.36 0.41 18.33
N GLN A 182 0.48 0.08 17.39
CA GLN A 182 0.85 -0.15 16.00
C GLN A 182 1.47 1.12 15.38
N GLY A 183 0.94 2.30 15.72
CA GLY A 183 1.51 3.59 15.33
C GLY A 183 2.92 3.81 15.89
N LEU A 184 3.15 3.50 17.17
CA LEU A 184 4.48 3.61 17.78
C LEU A 184 5.50 2.65 17.14
N VAL A 185 5.10 1.43 16.84
CA VAL A 185 5.98 0.45 16.17
C VAL A 185 6.29 0.87 14.74
N LEU A 186 5.29 1.40 14.02
CA LEU A 186 5.51 1.96 12.68
C LEU A 186 6.51 3.11 12.71
N GLN A 187 6.34 4.05 13.64
CA GLN A 187 7.26 5.17 13.83
C GLN A 187 8.67 4.70 14.20
N THR A 188 8.79 3.66 15.03
CA THR A 188 10.08 3.05 15.39
C THR A 188 10.76 2.47 14.15
N MET A 189 10.04 1.68 13.35
CA MET A 189 10.57 1.13 12.09
C MET A 189 11.00 2.24 11.11
N GLU A 190 10.21 3.30 10.99
CA GLU A 190 10.49 4.42 10.09
C GLU A 190 11.73 5.22 10.51
N THR A 191 11.85 5.53 11.80
CA THR A 191 12.91 6.40 12.32
C THR A 191 14.23 5.66 12.58
N GLU A 192 14.17 4.42 13.09
CA GLU A 192 15.36 3.68 13.51
C GLU A 192 15.89 2.71 12.43
N TYR A 193 15.04 2.22 11.52
CA TYR A 193 15.41 1.14 10.61
C TYR A 193 15.32 1.49 9.13
N PHE A 194 14.31 2.28 8.73
CA PHE A 194 13.94 2.41 7.32
C PHE A 194 15.00 3.17 6.49
N ASN A 195 15.56 4.26 7.01
CA ASN A 195 16.62 4.99 6.32
C ASN A 195 17.87 4.13 6.04
N ASP A 196 18.21 3.23 6.97
CA ASP A 196 19.33 2.32 6.81
C ASP A 196 18.99 1.14 5.89
N PHE A 197 17.73 0.70 5.88
CA PHE A 197 17.23 -0.25 4.88
C PHE A 197 17.44 0.30 3.45
N LEU A 198 17.08 1.56 3.19
CA LEU A 198 17.26 2.20 1.88
C LEU A 198 18.72 2.23 1.41
N ARG A 199 19.68 2.22 2.35
CA ARG A 199 21.13 2.18 2.07
C ARG A 199 21.70 0.76 2.07
N SER A 200 20.89 -0.25 2.36
CA SER A 200 21.34 -1.64 2.54
C SER A 200 21.32 -2.44 1.24
N ASP A 201 22.07 -3.54 1.22
CA ASP A 201 22.06 -4.51 0.13
C ASP A 201 20.67 -5.14 -0.09
N PHE A 202 19.79 -5.16 0.92
CA PHE A 202 18.43 -5.69 0.77
C PHE A 202 17.58 -4.81 -0.14
N HIS A 203 17.67 -3.48 0.02
CA HIS A 203 16.98 -2.55 -0.86
C HIS A 203 17.59 -2.54 -2.25
N CYS A 204 18.92 -2.62 -2.35
CA CYS A 204 19.61 -2.75 -3.64
C CYS A 204 19.15 -4.02 -4.40
N LYS A 205 19.07 -5.17 -3.73
CA LYS A 205 18.54 -6.41 -4.33
C LYS A 205 17.11 -6.25 -4.82
N HIS A 206 16.23 -5.65 -4.02
CA HIS A 206 14.85 -5.33 -4.44
C HIS A 206 14.84 -4.48 -5.72
N GLN A 207 15.65 -3.42 -5.79
CA GLN A 207 15.75 -2.57 -6.97
C GLN A 207 16.26 -3.35 -8.20
N ILE A 208 17.28 -4.19 -8.04
CA ILE A 208 17.77 -5.06 -9.11
C ILE A 208 16.65 -5.97 -9.59
N ASP A 209 15.94 -6.65 -8.68
CA ASP A 209 14.87 -7.58 -9.05
C ASP A 209 13.73 -6.88 -9.78
N VAL A 210 13.37 -5.65 -9.39
CA VAL A 210 12.42 -4.82 -10.14
C VAL A 210 12.93 -4.53 -11.55
N LEU A 211 14.18 -4.07 -11.70
CA LEU A 211 14.78 -3.71 -12.98
C LEU A 211 14.99 -4.91 -13.91
N THR A 212 15.25 -6.10 -13.36
CA THR A 212 15.48 -7.34 -14.12
C THR A 212 14.23 -8.21 -14.24
N SER A 213 13.09 -7.79 -13.68
CA SER A 213 11.82 -8.55 -13.71
C SER A 213 11.23 -8.74 -15.13
N GLY A 214 11.72 -7.99 -16.12
CA GLY A 214 11.16 -7.95 -17.48
C GLY A 214 9.84 -7.18 -17.57
N ASN A 215 9.39 -6.56 -16.49
CA ASN A 215 8.16 -5.78 -16.43
C ASN A 215 8.41 -4.36 -15.89
N VAL A 216 9.55 -3.76 -16.25
CA VAL A 216 9.84 -2.35 -15.90
C VAL A 216 8.88 -1.45 -16.66
N VAL A 217 8.27 -0.51 -15.95
CA VAL A 217 7.36 0.48 -16.53
C VAL A 217 8.00 1.87 -16.46
N LEU A 218 7.55 2.78 -17.33
CA LEU A 218 8.11 4.12 -17.41
C LEU A 218 8.06 4.89 -16.07
N THR A 219 7.03 4.67 -15.25
CA THR A 219 6.93 5.30 -13.93
C THR A 219 8.02 4.85 -12.96
N ASP A 220 8.57 3.64 -13.12
CA ASP A 220 9.70 3.22 -12.27
C ASP A 220 10.93 4.08 -12.53
N ILE A 221 11.12 4.48 -13.78
CA ILE A 221 12.24 5.29 -14.25
C ILE A 221 12.01 6.76 -13.91
N LEU A 222 10.85 7.31 -14.30
CA LEU A 222 10.59 8.75 -14.18
C LEU A 222 10.46 9.23 -12.73
N TYR A 223 10.04 8.37 -11.79
CA TYR A 223 9.88 8.70 -10.37
C TYR A 223 11.01 8.17 -9.48
N ASN A 224 12.13 7.77 -10.07
CA ASN A 224 13.35 7.44 -9.33
C ASN A 224 14.48 8.36 -9.82
N GLU A 225 15.06 9.17 -8.95
CA GLU A 225 16.04 10.21 -9.35
C GLU A 225 17.24 9.63 -10.11
N THR A 226 17.77 8.50 -9.64
CA THR A 226 18.92 7.82 -10.26
C THR A 226 18.55 7.27 -11.64
N ALA A 227 17.44 6.54 -11.75
CA ALA A 227 16.99 5.98 -13.03
C ALA A 227 16.59 7.06 -14.03
N LEU A 228 15.93 8.13 -13.56
CA LEU A 228 15.59 9.30 -14.38
C LEU A 228 16.84 9.97 -14.91
N PHE A 229 17.90 10.13 -14.10
CA PHE A 229 19.16 10.70 -14.53
C PHE A 229 19.76 9.94 -15.72
N TYR A 230 19.91 8.61 -15.60
CA TYR A 230 20.41 7.78 -16.69
C TYR A 230 19.49 7.81 -17.93
N PHE A 231 18.18 7.79 -17.72
CA PHE A 231 17.23 7.89 -18.82
C PHE A 231 17.29 9.24 -19.53
N MET A 232 17.53 10.35 -18.82
CA MET A 232 17.73 11.66 -19.45
C MET A 232 19.00 11.69 -20.30
N GLU A 233 20.11 11.11 -19.81
CA GLU A 233 21.36 11.00 -20.58
C GLU A 233 21.16 10.17 -21.86
N TYR A 234 20.52 9.01 -21.76
CA TYR A 234 20.15 8.19 -22.92
C TYR A 234 19.28 8.99 -23.91
N MET A 235 18.27 9.71 -23.41
CA MET A 235 17.37 10.49 -24.26
C MET A 235 18.07 11.70 -24.91
N GLU A 236 19.10 12.26 -24.28
CA GLU A 236 19.95 13.28 -24.89
C GLU A 236 20.75 12.71 -26.06
N GLN A 237 21.34 11.53 -25.91
CA GLN A 237 22.09 10.84 -26.98
C GLN A 237 21.18 10.51 -28.18
N GLU A 238 19.94 10.10 -27.92
CA GLU A 238 18.94 9.82 -28.95
C GLU A 238 18.27 11.08 -29.55
N GLY A 239 18.64 12.28 -29.08
CA GLY A 239 18.06 13.55 -29.53
C GLY A 239 16.62 13.80 -29.08
N ASN A 240 16.13 13.01 -28.11
CA ASN A 240 14.75 13.02 -27.62
C ASN A 240 14.59 13.68 -26.23
N GLN A 241 15.64 14.29 -25.67
CA GLN A 241 15.62 14.95 -24.34
C GLN A 241 14.45 15.92 -24.14
N SER A 242 14.03 16.62 -25.20
CA SER A 242 12.93 17.60 -25.16
C SER A 242 11.60 16.97 -24.72
N LEU A 243 11.39 15.68 -25.02
CA LEU A 243 10.21 14.93 -24.58
C LEU A 243 10.19 14.77 -23.05
N VAL A 244 11.31 14.32 -22.47
CA VAL A 244 11.42 14.13 -21.01
C VAL A 244 11.33 15.47 -20.30
N GLN A 245 12.04 16.50 -20.78
CA GLN A 245 12.00 17.84 -20.19
C GLN A 245 10.60 18.44 -20.20
N PHE A 246 9.87 18.34 -21.32
CA PHE A 246 8.50 18.82 -21.39
C PHE A 246 7.59 18.05 -20.44
N TRP A 247 7.69 16.72 -20.41
CA TRP A 247 6.86 15.91 -19.53
C TRP A 247 7.07 16.27 -18.06
N LEU A 248 8.33 16.41 -17.62
CA LEU A 248 8.68 16.87 -16.27
C LEU A 248 8.14 18.28 -15.99
N ALA A 249 8.31 19.21 -16.93
CA ALA A 249 7.80 20.57 -16.77
C ALA A 249 6.27 20.62 -16.65
N ALA A 250 5.55 19.82 -17.45
CA ALA A 250 4.09 19.74 -17.41
C ALA A 250 3.57 19.13 -16.09
N VAL A 251 4.20 18.05 -15.61
CA VAL A 251 3.85 17.43 -14.33
C VAL A 251 4.17 18.36 -13.15
N ASN A 252 5.30 19.06 -13.19
CA ASN A 252 5.67 20.05 -12.17
C ASN A 252 4.71 21.24 -12.15
N PHE A 253 4.30 21.74 -13.32
CA PHE A 253 3.29 22.78 -13.43
C PHE A 253 1.97 22.34 -12.78
N GLU A 254 1.49 21.14 -13.10
CA GLU A 254 0.28 20.58 -12.52
C GLU A 254 0.37 20.43 -11.00
N GLN A 255 1.49 19.89 -10.50
CA GLN A 255 1.70 19.68 -9.07
C GLN A 255 1.78 21.02 -8.31
N HIS A 256 2.52 22.00 -8.83
CA HIS A 256 2.65 23.33 -8.24
C HIS A 256 1.29 24.01 -8.04
N LEU A 257 0.38 23.90 -9.01
CA LEU A 257 -0.98 24.45 -8.88
C LEU A 257 -1.87 23.65 -7.92
N LYS A 258 -1.72 22.32 -7.89
CA LYS A 258 -2.45 21.46 -6.93
C LYS A 258 -2.04 21.73 -5.49
N ASP A 259 -0.76 21.95 -5.23
CA ASP A 259 -0.23 22.21 -3.89
C ASP A 259 -0.80 23.51 -3.31
N LYS A 260 -1.04 24.51 -4.16
CA LYS A 260 -1.69 25.77 -3.79
C LYS A 260 -3.21 25.65 -3.58
N LYS A 261 -3.84 24.49 -3.85
CA LYS A 261 -5.28 24.19 -3.60
C LYS A 261 -6.27 25.26 -4.09
N GLY A 262 -5.95 25.92 -5.21
CA GLY A 262 -6.77 26.98 -5.80
C GLY A 262 -6.43 28.40 -5.36
N ASP A 263 -5.46 28.58 -4.46
CA ASP A 263 -4.93 29.88 -4.02
C ASP A 263 -3.62 30.22 -4.75
N TYR A 264 -3.62 30.09 -6.08
CA TYR A 264 -2.47 30.46 -6.91
C TYR A 264 -2.73 31.75 -7.67
N ASP A 265 -1.66 32.51 -7.92
CA ASP A 265 -1.73 33.69 -8.78
C ASP A 265 -1.95 33.23 -10.24
N SER A 266 -3.12 33.59 -10.79
CA SER A 266 -3.52 33.21 -12.14
C SER A 266 -2.64 33.84 -13.22
N VAL A 267 -2.05 35.01 -12.96
CA VAL A 267 -1.14 35.70 -13.88
C VAL A 267 0.22 35.04 -13.86
N GLU A 268 0.75 34.69 -12.68
CA GLU A 268 1.99 33.91 -12.54
C GLU A 268 1.85 32.56 -13.27
N ALA A 269 0.77 31.82 -12.98
CA ALA A 269 0.50 30.53 -13.63
C ALA A 269 0.36 30.66 -15.15
N GLN A 270 -0.26 31.74 -15.64
CA GLN A 270 -0.35 32.01 -17.06
C GLN A 270 1.02 32.28 -17.68
N ASN A 271 1.88 33.08 -17.04
CA ASN A 271 3.23 33.35 -17.51
C ASN A 271 4.07 32.05 -17.60
N ASP A 272 4.02 31.21 -16.56
CA ASP A 272 4.70 29.91 -16.57
C ASP A 272 4.20 29.02 -17.70
N ALA A 273 2.89 28.98 -17.92
CA ALA A 273 2.29 28.21 -19.00
C ALA A 273 2.69 28.74 -20.39
N ILE A 274 2.82 30.06 -20.56
CA ILE A 274 3.30 30.67 -21.81
C ILE A 274 4.75 30.28 -22.10
N VAL A 275 5.62 30.20 -21.09
CA VAL A 275 7.01 29.72 -21.28
C VAL A 275 7.04 28.30 -21.85
N LEU A 276 6.20 27.40 -21.32
CA LEU A 276 6.07 26.03 -21.87
C LEU A 276 5.48 26.06 -23.29
N TYR A 277 4.47 26.90 -23.52
CA TYR A 277 3.85 27.05 -24.82
C TYR A 277 4.85 27.51 -25.89
N ASP A 278 5.62 28.56 -25.60
CA ASP A 278 6.61 29.12 -26.51
C ASP A 278 7.73 28.13 -26.81
N LYS A 279 8.17 27.34 -25.82
CA LYS A 279 9.25 26.38 -26.01
C LYS A 279 8.85 25.16 -26.85
N TYR A 280 7.61 24.66 -26.70
CA TYR A 280 7.22 23.33 -27.21
C TYR A 280 6.07 23.32 -28.23
N PHE A 281 5.21 24.35 -28.26
CA PHE A 281 3.96 24.35 -29.05
C PHE A 281 3.88 25.46 -30.08
N SER A 282 4.48 26.62 -29.81
CA SER A 282 4.47 27.77 -30.71
C SER A 282 4.94 27.39 -32.13
N LEU A 283 4.41 28.09 -33.14
CA LEU A 283 4.89 27.95 -34.53
C LEU A 283 6.38 28.30 -34.66
N GLN A 284 6.93 29.06 -33.70
CA GLN A 284 8.34 29.42 -33.61
C GLN A 284 9.03 28.73 -32.42
N ALA A 285 8.52 27.56 -32.00
CA ALA A 285 9.05 26.83 -30.87
C ALA A 285 10.54 26.49 -31.04
N THR A 286 11.32 26.70 -29.98
CA THR A 286 12.75 26.37 -29.97
C THR A 286 12.98 24.86 -29.87
N CYS A 287 12.04 24.12 -29.28
CA CYS A 287 12.10 22.67 -29.10
C CYS A 287 10.76 22.02 -29.48
N PRO A 288 10.33 22.06 -30.75
CA PRO A 288 9.01 21.57 -31.14
C PRO A 288 8.89 20.06 -30.95
N LEU A 289 7.78 19.61 -30.35
CA LEU A 289 7.53 18.18 -30.10
C LEU A 289 6.62 17.51 -31.15
N GLY A 290 6.31 18.21 -32.24
CA GLY A 290 5.48 17.67 -33.33
C GLY A 290 4.00 17.51 -32.99
N PHE A 291 3.48 18.27 -32.02
CA PHE A 291 2.06 18.27 -31.70
C PHE A 291 1.21 18.80 -32.88
N SER A 292 0.04 18.18 -33.09
CA SER A 292 -0.93 18.67 -34.08
C SER A 292 -1.54 20.02 -33.68
N ASP A 293 -2.03 20.76 -34.67
CA ASP A 293 -2.78 22.02 -34.43
C ASP A 293 -3.93 21.85 -33.43
N ARG A 294 -4.59 20.70 -33.43
CA ARG A 294 -5.66 20.39 -32.48
C ARG A 294 -5.18 20.41 -31.02
N ILE A 295 -3.96 19.92 -30.77
CA ILE A 295 -3.36 19.92 -29.42
C ILE A 295 -2.86 21.32 -29.09
N ARG A 296 -2.24 22.02 -30.05
CA ARG A 296 -1.81 23.41 -29.87
C ARG A 296 -2.98 24.32 -29.49
N PHE A 297 -4.08 24.28 -30.25
CA PHE A 297 -5.30 25.03 -29.94
C PHE A 297 -5.91 24.66 -28.58
N PHE A 298 -5.87 23.37 -28.22
CA PHE A 298 -6.32 22.93 -26.90
C PHE A 298 -5.50 23.59 -25.79
N VAL A 299 -4.17 23.63 -25.90
CA VAL A 299 -3.30 24.27 -24.91
C VAL A 299 -3.54 25.78 -24.87
N GLU A 300 -3.57 26.45 -26.02
CA GLU A 300 -3.86 27.89 -26.12
C GLU A 300 -5.16 28.26 -25.40
N GLN A 301 -6.23 27.49 -25.62
CA GLN A 301 -7.53 27.73 -24.98
C GLN A 301 -7.47 27.56 -23.46
N ASN A 302 -6.64 26.65 -22.94
CA ASN A 302 -6.49 26.45 -21.50
C ASN A 302 -5.63 27.52 -20.85
N ILE A 303 -4.62 28.05 -21.56
CA ILE A 303 -3.77 29.14 -21.08
C ILE A 303 -4.55 30.47 -21.04
N CYS A 304 -5.35 30.74 -22.08
CA CYS A 304 -6.07 32.01 -22.25
C CYS A 304 -7.45 32.06 -21.55
N ARG A 305 -7.66 31.27 -20.49
CA ARG A 305 -8.89 31.32 -19.68
C ARG A 305 -8.96 32.61 -18.85
N GLU A 306 -10.17 33.10 -18.59
CA GLU A 306 -10.38 34.32 -17.78
C GLU A 306 -9.83 34.18 -16.36
N ASP A 307 -9.98 33.01 -15.74
CA ASP A 307 -9.47 32.70 -14.39
C ASP A 307 -8.01 32.18 -14.39
N GLY A 308 -7.34 32.17 -15.54
CA GLY A 308 -6.02 31.56 -15.73
C GLY A 308 -6.05 30.04 -15.95
N PRO A 309 -4.87 29.44 -16.18
CA PRO A 309 -4.75 28.01 -16.50
C PRO A 309 -5.02 27.12 -15.30
N LEU A 310 -5.80 26.06 -15.52
CA LEU A 310 -6.04 25.01 -14.52
C LEU A 310 -4.83 24.05 -14.40
N PRO A 311 -4.72 23.28 -13.30
CA PRO A 311 -3.65 22.29 -13.13
C PRO A 311 -3.54 21.29 -14.29
N ASP A 312 -4.66 20.95 -14.94
CA ASP A 312 -4.71 19.98 -16.03
C ASP A 312 -4.46 20.60 -17.42
N CYS A 313 -4.00 21.87 -17.49
CA CYS A 313 -3.73 22.61 -18.73
C CYS A 313 -2.88 21.82 -19.74
N PHE A 314 -1.86 21.12 -19.26
CA PHE A 314 -0.95 20.32 -20.07
C PHE A 314 -1.18 18.80 -19.97
N SER A 315 -2.24 18.33 -19.31
CA SER A 315 -2.50 16.90 -19.09
C SER A 315 -2.54 16.09 -20.40
N LYS A 316 -3.28 16.57 -21.41
CA LYS A 316 -3.39 15.89 -22.71
C LYS A 316 -2.05 15.77 -23.45
N PRO A 317 -1.27 16.85 -23.67
CA PRO A 317 0.04 16.71 -24.30
C PRO A 317 1.04 15.92 -23.43
N ALA A 318 0.98 16.02 -22.10
CA ALA A 318 1.78 15.19 -21.20
C ALA A 318 1.45 13.70 -21.36
N ASP A 319 0.17 13.32 -21.46
CA ASP A 319 -0.25 11.94 -21.75
C ASP A 319 0.29 11.46 -23.10
N ILE A 320 0.24 12.30 -24.14
CA ILE A 320 0.78 11.95 -25.46
C ILE A 320 2.28 11.66 -25.34
N VAL A 321 3.03 12.56 -24.70
CA VAL A 321 4.47 12.40 -24.54
C VAL A 321 4.81 11.19 -23.67
N PHE A 322 4.07 10.95 -22.59
CA PHE A 322 4.24 9.75 -21.76
C PHE A 322 4.11 8.47 -22.60
N ASN A 323 3.10 8.37 -23.47
CA ASN A 323 2.93 7.22 -24.36
C ASN A 323 4.05 7.09 -25.40
N VAL A 324 4.67 8.20 -25.83
CA VAL A 324 5.83 8.17 -26.72
C VAL A 324 7.07 7.67 -25.94
N LEU A 325 7.33 8.23 -24.76
CA LEU A 325 8.42 7.80 -23.87
C LEU A 325 8.31 6.31 -23.50
N GLU A 326 7.09 5.84 -23.23
CA GLU A 326 6.80 4.45 -22.90
C GLU A 326 7.17 3.52 -24.06
N LYS A 327 6.88 3.91 -25.30
CA LYS A 327 7.31 3.17 -26.49
C LYS A 327 8.82 3.17 -26.67
N VAL A 328 9.49 4.31 -26.45
CA VAL A 328 10.95 4.39 -26.55
C VAL A 328 11.59 3.43 -25.53
N LEU A 329 11.12 3.44 -24.28
CA LEU A 329 11.60 2.54 -23.25
C LEU A 329 11.40 1.05 -23.62
N PHE A 330 10.25 0.67 -24.17
CA PHE A 330 9.98 -0.73 -24.54
C PHE A 330 10.69 -1.20 -25.81
N HIS A 331 11.06 -0.29 -26.70
CA HIS A 331 11.85 -0.63 -27.89
C HIS A 331 13.36 -0.73 -27.62
N THR A 332 13.82 -0.22 -26.47
CA THR A 332 15.23 -0.22 -26.07
C THR A 332 15.48 -1.22 -24.95
N SER A 333 16.66 -1.84 -24.93
CA SER A 333 17.06 -2.67 -23.80
C SER A 333 17.25 -1.81 -22.55
N ILE A 334 16.69 -2.19 -21.40
CA ILE A 334 16.88 -1.49 -20.11
C ILE A 334 18.36 -1.32 -19.77
N SER A 335 19.21 -2.29 -20.16
CA SER A 335 20.66 -2.16 -20.05
C SER A 335 21.18 -0.91 -20.75
N SER A 336 20.74 -0.62 -21.98
CA SER A 336 21.17 0.57 -22.73
C SER A 336 20.68 1.88 -22.13
N VAL A 337 19.61 1.84 -21.32
CA VAL A 337 19.06 3.00 -20.62
C VAL A 337 19.79 3.28 -19.30
N LEU A 338 20.34 2.25 -18.66
CA LEU A 338 20.94 2.31 -17.31
C LEU A 338 22.45 1.99 -17.30
N SER A 339 23.13 1.97 -18.45
CA SER A 339 24.59 1.77 -18.57
C SER A 339 25.31 3.11 -18.60
#